data_AF-A0A6N0LCR6-F1
#
_entry.id   AF-A0A6N0LCR6-F1
#
_cell.length_a   1.000
_cell.length_b   1.000
_cell.length_c   1.000
_cell.angle_alpha   90.00
_cell.angle_beta   90.00
_cell.angle_gamma   90.00
#
_symmetry.space_group_name_H-M   'P 1'
#
loop_
_entity.id
_entity.type
_entity.pdbx_description
1 polymer ?
#
loop_
_entity_poly.entity_id
_entity_poly.type
_entity_poly.pdbx_seq_one_letter_code
_entity_poly.pdbx_strand_id
1 'polypeptide(L)'
;MAFAITIRADSSPIEAVLKQLGNFDAYKGDLFTEIGGHGVASTQARFMNERDLNGNPWKISWRARLQGGQTGRDTGDLMNELHYNLRSNGVEWGSNKTYAHIFHYGAHITPKNGQYITFAVGGQFRKVKEVNIPSRTFLGIDAEDEASILNIVGGFIDDILRST
;
A
#
# COMPACT_ATOMS: atom_id res chain seq x y z
N MET A 1 -38.67 -45.45 -6.57
CA MET A 1 -39.06 -44.03 -6.68
C MET A 1 -37.82 -43.21 -6.41
N ALA A 2 -37.41 -42.35 -7.34
CA ALA A 2 -36.29 -41.43 -7.11
C ALA A 2 -36.87 -40.06 -6.71
N PHE A 3 -36.53 -39.59 -5.52
CA PHE A 3 -36.79 -38.23 -5.08
C PHE A 3 -35.51 -37.44 -5.31
N ALA A 4 -35.57 -36.43 -6.17
CA ALA A 4 -34.44 -35.55 -6.44
C ALA A 4 -34.88 -34.10 -6.31
N ILE A 5 -34.09 -33.31 -5.60
CA ILE A 5 -34.20 -31.85 -5.63
C ILE A 5 -33.30 -31.39 -6.78
N THR A 6 -33.89 -30.81 -7.81
CA THR A 6 -33.15 -30.23 -8.93
C THR A 6 -33.12 -28.72 -8.75
N ILE A 7 -31.92 -28.15 -8.64
CA ILE A 7 -31.71 -26.70 -8.65
C ILE A 7 -31.33 -26.31 -10.08
N ARG A 8 -32.06 -25.38 -10.68
CA ARG A 8 -31.75 -24.85 -12.01
C ARG A 8 -31.59 -23.34 -11.93
N ALA A 9 -30.65 -22.78 -12.71
CA ALA A 9 -30.30 -21.36 -12.65
C ALA A 9 -31.40 -20.41 -13.18
N ASP A 10 -32.41 -20.94 -13.87
CA ASP A 10 -33.69 -20.31 -14.27
C ASP A 10 -34.75 -20.29 -13.15
N SER A 11 -34.36 -20.63 -11.92
CA SER A 11 -35.19 -20.43 -10.73
C SER A 11 -35.00 -19.01 -10.19
N SER A 12 -36.12 -18.28 -10.04
CA SER A 12 -36.19 -16.84 -9.78
C SER A 12 -35.21 -16.29 -8.71
N PRO A 13 -35.01 -16.93 -7.54
CA PRO A 13 -34.07 -16.41 -6.53
C PRO A 13 -32.59 -16.56 -6.91
N ILE A 14 -32.21 -17.67 -7.56
CA ILE A 14 -30.82 -17.92 -7.96
C ILE A 14 -30.47 -17.07 -9.17
N GLU A 15 -31.40 -16.93 -10.12
CA GLU A 15 -31.24 -16.06 -11.27
C GLU A 15 -31.06 -14.59 -10.85
N ALA A 16 -31.83 -14.13 -9.86
CA ALA A 16 -31.71 -12.77 -9.31
C ALA A 16 -30.32 -12.54 -8.71
N VAL A 17 -29.83 -13.46 -7.88
CA VAL A 17 -28.49 -13.40 -7.29
C VAL A 17 -27.39 -13.40 -8.36
N LEU A 18 -27.48 -14.29 -9.35
CA LEU A 18 -26.48 -14.38 -10.43
C LEU A 18 -26.46 -13.12 -11.31
N LYS A 19 -27.63 -12.51 -11.59
CA LYS A 19 -27.70 -11.22 -12.29
C LYS A 19 -27.08 -10.10 -11.46
N GLN A 20 -27.27 -10.12 -10.15
CA GLN A 20 -26.73 -9.09 -9.27
C GLN A 20 -25.20 -9.20 -9.13
N LEU A 21 -24.67 -10.42 -8.97
CA LEU A 21 -23.23 -10.69 -9.06
C LEU A 21 -22.65 -10.35 -10.44
N GLY A 22 -23.44 -10.57 -11.50
CA GLY A 22 -23.11 -10.14 -12.86
C GLY A 22 -23.07 -8.62 -13.06
N ASN A 23 -23.61 -7.83 -12.12
CA ASN A 23 -23.61 -6.37 -12.14
C ASN A 23 -22.42 -5.79 -11.35
N PHE A 24 -21.26 -6.44 -11.38
CA PHE A 24 -20.04 -5.99 -10.71
C PHE A 24 -19.69 -4.53 -11.03
N ASP A 25 -19.91 -4.09 -12.26
CA ASP A 25 -19.60 -2.72 -12.70
C ASP A 25 -20.36 -1.63 -11.92
N ALA A 26 -21.56 -1.93 -11.39
CA ALA A 26 -22.32 -0.98 -10.59
C ALA A 26 -21.74 -0.77 -9.18
N TYR A 27 -21.02 -1.78 -8.66
CA TYR A 27 -20.59 -1.83 -7.25
C TYR A 27 -19.06 -1.81 -7.08
N LYS A 28 -18.29 -2.05 -8.15
CA LYS A 28 -16.81 -2.11 -8.09
C LYS A 28 -16.15 -0.85 -7.53
N GLY A 29 -16.81 0.31 -7.63
CA GLY A 29 -16.31 1.57 -7.10
C GLY A 29 -16.15 1.53 -5.58
N ASP A 30 -17.14 0.97 -4.87
CA ASP A 30 -17.13 0.87 -3.41
C ASP A 30 -16.07 -0.15 -2.96
N LEU A 31 -16.03 -1.31 -3.63
CA LEU A 31 -14.98 -2.32 -3.39
C LEU A 31 -13.57 -1.75 -3.53
N PHE A 32 -13.30 -1.04 -4.62
CA PHE A 32 -11.99 -0.44 -4.87
C PHE A 32 -11.67 0.71 -3.91
N THR A 33 -12.68 1.44 -3.43
CA THR A 33 -12.53 2.46 -2.39
C THR A 33 -12.05 1.84 -1.08
N GLU A 34 -12.64 0.73 -0.66
CA GLU A 34 -12.24 0.03 0.56
C GLU A 34 -10.84 -0.57 0.45
N ILE A 35 -10.52 -1.25 -0.68
CA ILE A 35 -9.18 -1.80 -0.93
C ILE A 35 -8.14 -0.68 -0.95
N GLY A 36 -8.42 0.44 -1.61
CA GLY A 36 -7.52 1.60 -1.66
C GLY A 36 -7.29 2.21 -0.28
N GLY A 37 -8.36 2.37 0.51
CA GLY A 37 -8.29 2.84 1.89
C GLY A 37 -7.44 1.93 2.77
N HIS A 38 -7.63 0.61 2.66
CA HIS A 38 -6.81 -0.38 3.36
C HIS A 38 -5.34 -0.31 2.95
N GLY A 39 -5.04 -0.25 1.65
CA GLY A 39 -3.67 -0.16 1.14
C GLY A 39 -2.92 1.08 1.66
N VAL A 40 -3.59 2.23 1.71
CA VAL A 40 -3.04 3.46 2.32
C VAL A 40 -2.81 3.26 3.82
N ALA A 41 -3.81 2.77 4.55
CA ALA A 41 -3.72 2.60 6.01
C ALA A 41 -2.62 1.61 6.42
N SER A 42 -2.51 0.47 5.73
CA SER A 42 -1.44 -0.52 5.95
C SER A 42 -0.06 0.09 5.68
N THR A 43 0.08 0.82 4.57
CA THR A 43 1.31 1.54 4.26
C THR A 43 1.67 2.58 5.33
N GLN A 44 0.69 3.31 5.87
CA GLN A 44 0.90 4.25 6.97
C GLN A 44 1.33 3.54 8.25
N ALA A 45 0.76 2.38 8.57
CA ALA A 45 1.14 1.58 9.74
C ALA A 45 2.63 1.18 9.69
N ARG A 46 3.17 0.87 8.50
CA ARG A 46 4.61 0.59 8.31
C ARG A 46 5.50 1.77 8.71
N PHE A 47 5.09 3.01 8.42
CA PHE A 47 5.80 4.21 8.89
C PHE A 47 5.70 4.39 10.40
N MET A 48 4.52 4.17 10.99
CA MET A 48 4.33 4.31 12.44
C MET A 48 5.14 3.29 13.23
N ASN A 49 5.27 2.08 12.68
CA ASN A 49 5.97 0.96 13.31
C ASN A 49 7.46 0.86 12.91
N GLU A 50 7.93 1.71 11.99
CA GLU A 50 9.28 1.68 11.41
C GLU A 50 9.66 0.30 10.84
N ARG A 51 8.73 -0.33 10.10
CA ARG A 51 8.89 -1.69 9.54
C ARG A 51 8.70 -1.72 8.04
N ASP A 52 9.43 -2.61 7.38
CA ASP A 52 9.26 -2.89 5.96
C ASP A 52 8.06 -3.79 5.69
N LEU A 53 7.82 -4.05 4.40
CA LEU A 53 6.75 -4.94 3.92
C LEU A 53 6.80 -6.35 4.52
N ASN A 54 7.97 -6.85 4.90
CA ASN A 54 8.12 -8.17 5.51
C ASN A 54 8.11 -8.11 7.06
N GLY A 55 7.77 -6.95 7.63
CA GLY A 55 7.77 -6.71 9.06
C GLY A 55 9.15 -6.49 9.69
N ASN A 56 10.23 -6.42 8.91
CA ASN A 56 11.56 -6.17 9.45
C ASN A 56 11.73 -4.69 9.81
N PRO A 57 12.41 -4.36 10.93
CA PRO A 57 12.64 -2.97 11.29
C PRO A 57 13.53 -2.28 10.25
N TRP A 58 13.17 -1.05 9.88
CA TRP A 58 14.00 -0.23 9.01
C TRP A 58 15.33 0.09 9.66
N LYS A 59 16.38 0.16 8.83
CA LYS A 59 17.68 0.66 9.28
C LYS A 59 17.53 2.11 9.76
N ILE A 60 17.82 2.31 11.05
CA ILE A 60 17.74 3.60 11.74
C ILE A 60 18.46 4.68 10.92
N SER A 61 17.75 5.78 10.65
CA SER A 61 18.35 6.92 9.95
C SER A 61 19.36 7.65 10.85
N TRP A 62 20.37 8.26 10.22
CA TRP A 62 21.36 9.06 10.95
C TRP A 62 20.71 10.19 11.76
N ARG A 63 19.70 10.85 11.20
CA ARG A 63 18.91 11.89 11.88
C ARG A 63 18.20 11.33 13.12
N ALA A 64 17.44 10.24 12.96
CA ALA A 64 16.75 9.56 14.06
C ALA A 64 17.72 9.24 15.21
N ARG A 65 18.90 8.70 14.87
CA ARG A 65 19.94 8.38 15.86
C ARG A 65 20.45 9.59 16.64
N LEU A 66 20.61 10.74 16.00
CA LEU A 66 21.17 11.93 16.64
C LEU A 66 20.13 12.77 17.39
N GLN A 67 18.90 12.82 16.90
CA GLN A 67 17.84 13.67 17.45
C GLN A 67 16.88 12.91 18.37
N GLY A 68 17.00 11.58 18.48
CA GLY A 68 16.05 10.75 19.22
C GLY A 68 14.66 10.68 18.56
N GLY A 69 14.60 10.76 17.23
CA GLY A 69 13.37 10.72 16.44
C GLY A 69 13.13 9.39 15.71
N GLN A 70 12.12 9.36 14.84
CA GLN A 70 11.75 8.17 14.05
C GLN A 70 12.41 8.17 12.65
N THR A 71 12.70 6.99 12.12
CA THR A 71 13.16 6.79 10.76
C THR A 71 12.00 6.96 9.78
N GLY A 72 12.21 7.75 8.72
CA GLY A 72 11.15 8.03 7.74
C GLY A 72 10.09 9.03 8.20
N ARG A 73 10.12 9.48 9.46
CA ARG A 73 9.19 10.46 10.03
C ARG A 73 9.93 11.54 10.80
N ASP A 74 10.04 12.71 10.17
CA ASP A 74 10.36 13.96 10.85
C ASP A 74 9.09 14.81 10.98
N THR A 75 8.64 15.38 9.87
CA THR A 75 7.29 15.97 9.71
C THR A 75 6.23 14.92 9.38
N GLY A 76 6.64 13.82 8.74
CA GLY A 76 5.75 12.75 8.29
C GLY A 76 5.17 12.95 6.89
N ASP A 77 5.66 13.92 6.12
CA ASP A 77 5.08 14.31 4.81
C ASP A 77 4.89 13.13 3.85
N LEU A 78 5.87 12.22 3.72
CA LEU A 78 5.76 11.07 2.83
C LEU A 78 4.59 10.14 3.20
N MET A 79 4.40 9.92 4.50
CA MET A 79 3.32 9.08 5.03
C MET A 79 1.97 9.78 4.90
N ASN A 80 1.92 11.09 5.18
CA ASN A 80 0.70 11.88 5.17
C ASN A 80 0.16 12.11 3.75
N GLU A 81 1.02 12.10 2.73
CA GLU A 81 0.61 12.27 1.33
C GLU A 81 0.28 10.94 0.62
N LEU A 82 0.25 9.82 1.34
CA LEU A 82 -0.24 8.57 0.77
C LEU A 82 -1.71 8.70 0.41
N HIS A 83 -2.05 8.32 -0.82
CA HIS A 83 -3.41 8.35 -1.34
C HIS A 83 -3.62 7.18 -2.30
N TYR A 84 -4.88 6.91 -2.62
CA TYR A 84 -5.26 5.96 -3.65
C TYR A 84 -6.03 6.66 -4.78
N ASN A 85 -5.97 6.08 -5.97
CA ASN A 85 -6.76 6.49 -7.12
C ASN A 85 -7.59 5.32 -7.63
N LEU A 86 -8.87 5.56 -7.88
CA LEU A 86 -9.72 4.60 -8.56
C LEU A 86 -9.43 4.63 -10.07
N ARG A 87 -9.37 3.45 -10.67
CA ARG A 87 -9.25 3.21 -12.11
C ARG A 87 -10.50 2.47 -12.58
N SER A 88 -10.75 2.48 -13.90
CA SER A 88 -11.93 1.81 -14.48
C SER A 88 -11.99 0.30 -14.17
N ASN A 89 -10.84 -0.30 -13.90
CA ASN A 89 -10.66 -1.73 -13.66
C ASN A 89 -9.80 -2.04 -12.43
N GLY A 90 -9.62 -1.09 -11.50
CA GLY A 90 -8.83 -1.35 -10.30
C GLY A 90 -8.64 -0.15 -9.40
N VAL A 91 -7.73 -0.31 -8.45
CA VAL A 91 -7.25 0.73 -7.56
C VAL A 91 -5.73 0.69 -7.50
N GLU A 92 -5.12 1.86 -7.41
CA GLU A 92 -3.70 2.04 -7.14
C GLU A 92 -3.56 2.91 -5.88
N TRP A 93 -2.49 2.72 -5.11
CA TRP A 93 -2.15 3.61 -4.00
C TRP A 93 -0.65 3.84 -3.92
N GLY A 94 -0.27 4.98 -3.35
CA GLY A 94 1.13 5.37 -3.24
C GLY A 94 1.30 6.84 -2.88
N SER A 95 2.50 7.37 -3.19
CA SER A 95 2.85 8.77 -2.98
C SER A 95 3.45 9.36 -4.25
N ASN A 96 3.18 10.63 -4.51
CA ASN A 96 3.78 11.40 -5.59
C ASN A 96 5.09 12.12 -5.19
N LYS A 97 5.55 11.94 -3.93
CA LYS A 97 6.82 12.53 -3.49
C LYS A 97 7.96 12.00 -4.35
N THR A 98 8.74 12.91 -4.93
CA THR A 98 9.86 12.55 -5.81
C THR A 98 10.89 11.66 -5.12
N TYR A 99 11.06 11.77 -3.81
CA TYR A 99 11.99 10.93 -3.04
C TYR A 99 11.39 9.61 -2.53
N ALA A 100 10.11 9.34 -2.77
CA ALA A 100 9.43 8.12 -2.31
C ALA A 100 10.12 6.85 -2.83
N HIS A 101 10.48 6.83 -4.12
CA HIS A 101 11.16 5.70 -4.73
C HIS A 101 12.55 5.44 -4.13
N ILE A 102 13.31 6.50 -3.79
CA ILE A 102 14.61 6.37 -3.11
C ILE A 102 14.43 5.80 -1.70
N PHE A 103 13.38 6.21 -0.99
CA PHE A 103 13.09 5.66 0.32
C PHE A 103 12.71 4.18 0.23
N HIS A 104 11.86 3.82 -0.74
CA HIS A 104 11.41 2.45 -0.97
C HIS A 104 12.56 1.53 -1.38
N TYR A 105 13.23 1.82 -2.50
CA TYR A 105 14.23 0.95 -3.11
C TYR A 105 15.65 1.15 -2.57
N GLY A 106 15.90 2.23 -1.84
CA GLY A 106 17.25 2.70 -1.55
C GLY A 106 17.87 3.43 -2.74
N ALA A 107 19.12 3.85 -2.59
CA ALA A 107 19.89 4.45 -3.68
C ALA A 107 21.39 4.35 -3.44
N HIS A 108 22.13 4.21 -4.53
CA HIS A 108 23.58 4.40 -4.58
C HIS A 108 23.86 5.67 -5.39
N ILE A 109 24.43 6.68 -4.74
CA ILE A 109 24.65 8.01 -5.32
C ILE A 109 26.14 8.27 -5.43
N THR A 110 26.59 8.59 -6.64
CA THR A 110 27.98 8.95 -6.94
C THR A 110 28.08 10.39 -7.47
N PRO A 111 29.26 11.03 -7.36
CA PRO A 111 29.48 12.34 -7.96
C PRO A 111 29.35 12.24 -9.49
N LYS A 112 28.53 13.12 -10.08
CA LYS A 112 28.43 13.24 -11.54
C LYS A 112 29.70 13.84 -12.15
N ASN A 113 30.24 14.87 -11.50
CA ASN A 113 31.45 15.57 -11.88
C ASN A 113 32.39 15.63 -10.68
N GLY A 114 33.69 15.48 -10.91
CA GLY A 114 34.71 15.50 -9.86
C GLY A 114 34.75 14.23 -9.01
N GLN A 115 35.52 14.27 -7.91
CA GLN A 115 35.83 13.09 -7.10
C GLN A 115 34.92 12.89 -5.88
N TYR A 116 34.13 13.90 -5.48
CA TYR A 116 33.40 13.88 -4.22
C TYR A 116 32.04 14.58 -4.31
N ILE A 117 31.07 14.05 -3.57
CA ILE A 117 29.80 14.69 -3.23
C ILE A 117 30.05 15.56 -1.99
N THR A 118 29.60 16.81 -2.04
CA THR A 118 29.70 17.73 -0.91
C THR A 118 28.30 18.19 -0.51
N PHE A 119 27.95 18.05 0.76
CA PHE A 119 26.68 18.50 1.31
C PHE A 119 26.80 18.89 2.79
N ALA A 120 25.93 19.77 3.26
CA ALA A 120 25.87 20.15 4.67
C ALA A 120 24.90 19.23 5.43
N VAL A 121 25.32 18.75 6.59
CA VAL A 121 24.47 17.93 7.48
C VAL A 121 24.89 18.15 8.94
N GLY A 122 23.92 18.38 9.82
CA GLY A 122 24.18 18.66 11.24
C GLY A 122 25.07 19.88 11.49
N GLY A 123 24.94 20.92 10.67
CA GLY A 123 25.74 22.15 10.77
C GLY A 123 27.18 22.05 10.26
N GLN A 124 27.59 20.92 9.69
CA GLN A 124 28.93 20.72 9.14
C GLN A 124 28.88 20.29 7.66
N PHE A 125 29.87 20.72 6.88
CA PHE A 125 30.06 20.21 5.53
C PHE A 125 30.72 18.83 5.56
N ARG A 126 30.19 17.92 4.75
CA ARG A 126 30.73 16.58 4.51
C ARG A 126 31.16 16.46 3.07
N LYS A 127 32.26 15.74 2.86
CA LYS A 127 32.83 15.42 1.55
C LYS A 127 33.03 13.91 1.48
N VAL A 128 32.30 13.24 0.60
CA VAL A 128 32.27 11.77 0.49
C VAL A 128 32.39 11.33 -0.97
N LYS A 129 32.93 10.13 -1.22
CA LYS A 129 33.04 9.59 -2.58
C LYS A 129 31.72 9.04 -3.11
N GLU A 130 30.83 8.64 -2.22
CA GLU A 130 29.53 8.07 -2.55
C GLU A 130 28.59 8.20 -1.34
N VAL A 131 27.28 8.07 -1.60
CA VAL A 131 26.26 7.95 -0.56
C VAL A 131 25.43 6.69 -0.84
N ASN A 132 25.34 5.83 0.17
CA ASN A 132 24.51 4.63 0.14
C ASN A 132 23.30 4.83 1.05
N ILE A 133 22.11 4.80 0.45
CA ILE A 133 20.82 4.89 1.15
C ILE A 133 20.23 3.47 1.17
N PRO A 134 20.01 2.88 2.36
CA PRO A 134 19.38 1.56 2.46
C PRO A 134 17.91 1.62 2.06
N SER A 135 17.40 0.54 1.49
CA SER A 135 15.97 0.37 1.20
C SER A 135 15.13 0.36 2.47
N ARG A 136 13.92 0.88 2.34
CA ARG A 136 12.87 0.88 3.36
C ARG A 136 11.55 0.63 2.65
N THR A 137 11.41 -0.59 2.12
CA THR A 137 10.26 -1.03 1.34
C THR A 137 8.98 -0.85 2.15
N PHE A 138 8.16 0.12 1.76
CA PHE A 138 6.95 0.49 2.49
C PHE A 138 5.66 0.24 1.69
N LEU A 139 5.76 0.22 0.35
CA LEU A 139 4.65 -0.13 -0.52
C LEU A 139 4.71 -1.62 -0.87
N GLY A 140 3.55 -2.23 -1.01
CA GLY A 140 3.39 -3.63 -1.37
C GLY A 140 2.18 -4.23 -0.68
N ILE A 141 1.97 -5.51 -0.94
CA ILE A 141 0.96 -6.35 -0.32
C ILE A 141 1.73 -7.49 0.34
N ASP A 142 1.62 -7.61 1.66
CA ASP A 142 2.09 -8.79 2.40
C ASP A 142 0.93 -9.78 2.66
N ALA A 143 1.20 -10.85 3.41
CA ALA A 143 0.19 -11.87 3.68
C ALA A 143 -0.99 -11.35 4.54
N GLU A 144 -0.76 -10.36 5.41
CA GLU A 144 -1.82 -9.76 6.23
C GLU A 144 -2.70 -8.82 5.40
N ASP A 145 -2.07 -8.06 4.50
CA ASP A 145 -2.78 -7.25 3.51
C ASP A 145 -3.61 -8.12 2.58
N GLU A 146 -3.06 -9.21 2.05
CA GLU A 146 -3.78 -10.12 1.15
C GLU A 146 -5.03 -10.70 1.85
N ALA A 147 -4.87 -11.18 3.08
CA ALA A 147 -5.99 -11.67 3.88
C ALA A 147 -7.04 -10.58 4.13
N SER A 148 -6.62 -9.35 4.42
CA SER A 148 -7.51 -8.22 4.64
C SER A 148 -8.27 -7.83 3.37
N ILE A 149 -7.60 -7.82 2.22
CA ILE A 149 -8.21 -7.57 0.91
C ILE A 149 -9.23 -8.66 0.58
N LEU A 150 -8.91 -9.93 0.84
CA LEU A 150 -9.86 -11.03 0.65
C LEU A 150 -11.09 -10.90 1.57
N ASN A 151 -10.91 -10.45 2.80
CA ASN A 151 -12.02 -10.17 3.72
C ASN A 151 -12.91 -9.02 3.22
N ILE A 152 -12.31 -7.94 2.68
CA ILE A 152 -13.04 -6.83 2.04
C ILE A 152 -13.86 -7.36 0.86
N VAL A 153 -13.26 -8.18 -0.01
CA VAL A 153 -13.98 -8.79 -1.15
C VAL A 153 -15.11 -9.71 -0.66
N GLY A 154 -14.88 -10.51 0.39
CA GLY A 154 -15.91 -11.37 0.97
C GLY A 154 -17.08 -10.58 1.54
N GLY A 155 -16.80 -9.54 2.33
CA GLY A 155 -17.82 -8.65 2.88
C GLY A 155 -18.64 -7.94 1.80
N PHE A 156 -17.96 -7.49 0.74
CA PHE A 156 -18.62 -6.90 -0.43
C PHE A 156 -19.60 -7.87 -1.12
N ILE A 157 -19.21 -9.13 -1.29
CA ILE A 157 -20.10 -10.15 -1.86
C ILE A 157 -21.30 -10.38 -0.92
N ASP A 158 -21.06 -10.50 0.39
CA ASP A 158 -22.13 -10.68 1.37
C ASP A 158 -23.13 -9.51 1.36
N ASP A 159 -22.66 -8.28 1.22
CA ASP A 159 -23.52 -7.08 1.16
C ASP A 159 -24.38 -7.06 -0.10
N ILE A 160 -23.81 -7.45 -1.25
CA ILE A 160 -24.57 -7.64 -2.48
C ILE A 160 -25.68 -8.68 -2.26
N LEU A 161 -25.36 -9.82 -1.66
CA LEU A 161 -26.31 -10.91 -1.44
C LEU A 161 -27.43 -10.55 -0.44
N ARG A 162 -27.15 -9.67 0.54
CA ARG A 162 -28.13 -9.21 1.54
C ARG A 162 -29.08 -8.13 1.03
N SER A 163 -28.71 -7.47 -0.06
CA SER A 163 -29.54 -6.44 -0.70
C SER A 163 -30.62 -7.00 -1.63
N THR A 164 -30.69 -8.33 -1.79
CA THR A 164 -31.73 -9.08 -2.50
C THR A 164 -32.96 -9.34 -1.62
#